data_AF-A0A6M0J3R0-F1
#
_entry.id   AF-A0A6M0J3R0-F1
#
_cell.length_a   1.000
_cell.length_b   1.000
_cell.length_c   1.000
_cell.angle_alpha   90.00
_cell.angle_beta   90.00
_cell.angle_gamma   90.00
#
_symmetry.space_group_name_H-M   'P 1'
#
loop_
_entity.id
_entity.type
_entity.pdbx_description
1 polymer ?
#
loop_
_entity_poly.entity_id
_entity_poly.type
_entity_poly.pdbx_seq_one_letter_code
_entity_poly.pdbx_strand_id
1 'polypeptide(L)'
;MTEQEIQALIDASLNSFKTEISSEFTKANQGLAASVTKEIKKLQAPQPTANESVEPSTDKLTLRALEQQLTDLKTQLADKDKETITAKRSSAVSQVIANSKALSPATLQKVFLLDNAERIIEENGKWFVNQGDTVSTLEEALTSYLSSEDGKAFVPASGVRGSDAQETKVTPVDPNQKLKAADALFESFSV
;
A
#
# COMPACT_ATOMS: atom_id res chain seq x y z
N MET A 1 -14.89 -10.56 -29.45
CA MET A 1 -13.77 -9.62 -29.29
C MET A 1 -12.50 -10.36 -29.62
N THR A 2 -11.82 -9.92 -30.68
CA THR A 2 -10.51 -10.44 -31.06
C THR A 2 -9.41 -9.70 -30.27
N GLU A 3 -8.24 -10.31 -30.11
CA GLU A 3 -7.12 -9.68 -29.39
C GLU A 3 -6.72 -8.33 -30.00
N GLN A 4 -6.90 -8.15 -31.31
CA GLN A 4 -6.66 -6.89 -32.01
C GLN A 4 -7.66 -5.79 -31.63
N GLU A 5 -8.93 -6.14 -31.39
CA GLU A 5 -9.94 -5.18 -30.93
C GLU A 5 -9.68 -4.74 -29.48
N ILE A 6 -9.19 -5.65 -28.64
CA ILE A 6 -8.82 -5.34 -27.25
C ILE A 6 -7.60 -4.42 -27.22
N GLN A 7 -6.57 -4.71 -28.04
CA GLN A 7 -5.38 -3.87 -28.12
C GLN A 7 -5.72 -2.45 -28.63
N ALA A 8 -6.57 -2.34 -29.65
CA ALA A 8 -7.02 -1.05 -30.17
C ALA A 8 -7.80 -0.24 -29.12
N LEU A 9 -8.60 -0.90 -28.27
CA LEU A 9 -9.34 -0.26 -27.18
C LEU A 9 -8.41 0.24 -26.06
N ILE A 10 -7.39 -0.56 -25.72
CA ILE A 10 -6.36 -0.18 -24.75
C ILE A 10 -5.56 1.02 -25.29
N ASP A 11 -5.10 0.97 -26.54
CA ASP A 11 -4.34 2.05 -27.17
C ASP A 11 -5.18 3.34 -27.28
N ALA A 12 -6.47 3.23 -27.59
CA ALA A 12 -7.38 4.37 -27.59
C ALA A 12 -7.55 4.98 -26.19
N SER A 13 -7.73 4.14 -25.16
CA SER A 13 -7.86 4.62 -23.76
C SER A 13 -6.58 5.30 -23.25
N LEU A 14 -5.42 4.72 -23.55
CA LEU A 14 -4.11 5.27 -23.15
C LEU A 14 -3.83 6.59 -23.85
N ASN A 15 -4.18 6.70 -25.14
CA ASN A 15 -4.04 7.96 -25.87
C ASN A 15 -5.01 9.04 -25.37
N SER A 16 -6.24 8.68 -25.03
CA SER A 16 -7.20 9.61 -24.40
C SER A 16 -6.66 10.12 -23.06
N PHE A 17 -6.19 9.22 -22.19
CA PHE A 17 -5.66 9.55 -20.88
C PHE A 17 -4.38 10.42 -20.97
N LYS A 18 -3.48 10.10 -21.91
CA LYS A 18 -2.27 10.89 -22.16
C LYS A 18 -2.60 12.31 -22.63
N THR A 19 -3.63 12.45 -23.47
CA THR A 19 -4.08 13.75 -23.98
C THR A 19 -4.70 14.57 -22.85
N GLU A 20 -5.51 13.93 -22.00
CA GLU A 20 -6.14 14.57 -20.84
C GLU A 20 -5.10 15.10 -19.85
N ILE A 21 -4.12 14.27 -19.46
CA ILE A 21 -2.99 14.66 -18.60
C ILE A 21 -2.20 15.82 -19.19
N SER A 22 -1.90 15.76 -20.49
CA SER A 22 -1.13 16.82 -21.15
C SER A 22 -1.91 18.14 -21.18
N SER A 23 -3.23 18.08 -21.30
CA SER A 23 -4.11 19.25 -21.27
C SER A 23 -4.22 19.84 -19.86
N GLU A 24 -4.37 18.99 -18.84
CA GLU A 24 -4.42 19.37 -17.42
C GLU A 24 -3.11 20.04 -17.00
N PHE A 25 -1.97 19.45 -17.38
CA PHE A 25 -0.64 20.00 -17.11
C PHE A 25 -0.43 21.36 -17.79
N THR A 26 -0.87 21.50 -19.04
CA THR A 26 -0.79 22.76 -19.77
C THR A 26 -1.67 23.84 -19.13
N LYS A 27 -2.90 23.50 -18.74
CA LYS A 27 -3.82 24.42 -18.03
C LYS A 27 -3.26 24.84 -16.68
N ALA A 28 -2.71 23.90 -15.91
CA ALA A 28 -2.08 24.17 -14.61
C ALA A 28 -0.88 25.12 -14.76
N ASN A 29 0.00 24.86 -15.73
CA ASN A 29 1.16 25.72 -16.00
C ASN A 29 0.76 27.12 -16.49
N GLN A 30 -0.28 27.23 -17.31
CA GLN A 30 -0.81 28.54 -17.74
C GLN A 30 -1.47 29.29 -16.58
N GLY A 31 -2.19 28.60 -15.70
CA GLY A 31 -2.78 29.17 -14.49
C GLY A 31 -1.73 29.70 -13.52
N LEU A 32 -0.64 28.94 -13.31
CA LEU A 32 0.48 29.32 -12.48
C LEU A 32 1.28 30.49 -13.08
N ALA A 33 1.55 30.46 -14.39
CA ALA A 33 2.22 31.58 -15.05
C ALA A 33 1.37 32.86 -14.99
N ALA A 34 0.04 32.75 -15.11
CA ALA A 34 -0.87 33.87 -15.00
C ALA A 34 -0.95 34.44 -13.57
N SER A 35 -0.93 33.61 -12.53
CA SER A 35 -0.92 34.07 -11.14
C SER A 35 0.39 34.76 -10.80
N VAL A 36 1.53 34.16 -11.15
CA VAL A 36 2.86 34.73 -10.94
C VAL A 36 3.03 36.04 -11.71
N THR A 37 2.57 36.11 -12.97
CA THR A 37 2.65 37.35 -13.76
C THR A 37 1.76 38.45 -13.19
N LYS A 38 0.59 38.12 -12.65
CA LYS A 38 -0.28 39.10 -11.97
C LYS A 38 0.36 39.62 -10.69
N GLU A 39 1.00 38.76 -9.90
CA GLU A 39 1.72 39.18 -8.69
C GLU A 39 2.94 40.05 -9.02
N ILE A 40 3.75 39.67 -10.01
CA ILE A 40 4.91 40.46 -10.44
C ILE A 40 4.48 41.83 -10.99
N LYS A 41 3.41 41.90 -11.80
CA LYS A 41 2.88 43.18 -12.28
C LYS A 41 2.30 44.04 -11.16
N LYS A 42 1.71 43.43 -10.13
CA LYS A 42 1.23 44.15 -8.93
C LYS A 42 2.40 44.73 -8.12
N LEU A 43 3.55 44.04 -8.11
CA LEU A 43 4.78 44.50 -7.47
C LEU A 43 5.58 45.53 -8.31
N GLN A 44 5.36 45.60 -9.63
CA GLN A 44 6.05 46.52 -10.55
C GLN A 44 5.24 47.78 -10.93
N ALA A 45 4.02 47.96 -10.44
CA ALA A 45 3.27 49.18 -10.69
C ALA A 45 3.89 50.38 -9.94
N PRO A 46 4.12 51.53 -10.60
CA PRO A 46 4.71 52.70 -9.93
C PRO A 46 3.73 53.27 -8.90
N GLN A 47 4.20 53.41 -7.66
CA GLN A 47 3.48 54.10 -6.57
C GLN A 47 3.10 55.53 -6.99
N PRO A 48 1.87 55.99 -6.72
CA PRO A 48 1.60 57.42 -6.69
C PRO A 48 2.27 58.02 -5.44
N THR A 49 3.09 59.04 -5.65
CA THR A 49 3.69 59.88 -4.62
C THR A 49 2.61 60.61 -3.82
N ALA A 50 2.55 60.40 -2.50
CA ALA A 50 2.32 61.45 -1.49
C ALA A 50 2.30 60.90 -0.06
N ASN A 51 3.14 61.50 0.78
CA ASN A 51 3.04 61.76 2.23
C ASN A 51 2.89 60.62 3.25
N GLU A 52 3.86 60.63 4.17
CA GLU A 52 3.84 60.25 5.60
C GLU A 52 2.60 59.51 6.12
N SER A 53 2.76 58.22 6.41
CA SER A 53 2.42 57.70 7.74
C SER A 53 3.02 56.31 7.97
N VAL A 54 3.35 56.08 9.23
CA VAL A 54 3.93 54.87 9.81
C VAL A 54 3.07 53.64 9.52
N GLU A 55 3.63 52.62 8.87
CA GLU A 55 3.09 51.25 8.92
C GLU A 55 4.25 50.24 9.06
N PRO A 56 4.38 49.56 10.21
CA PRO A 56 5.22 48.38 10.30
C PRO A 56 4.44 47.16 9.79
N SER A 57 5.13 46.19 9.20
CA SER A 57 4.82 44.74 9.29
C SER A 57 4.09 43.98 8.15
N THR A 58 4.06 44.42 6.89
CA THR A 58 3.63 43.53 5.79
C THR A 58 4.70 42.52 5.38
N ASP A 59 5.98 42.92 5.34
CA ASP A 59 7.10 42.02 5.00
C ASP A 59 7.35 40.90 6.03
N LYS A 60 7.02 41.14 7.30
CA LYS A 60 7.13 40.12 8.35
C LYS A 60 6.04 39.07 8.27
N LEU A 61 4.86 39.45 7.76
CA LEU A 61 3.73 38.56 7.55
C LEU A 61 3.95 37.68 6.31
N THR A 62 4.53 38.23 5.23
CA THR A 62 4.91 37.45 4.04
C THR A 62 6.08 36.51 4.32
N LEU A 63 7.10 36.94 5.06
CA LEU A 63 8.19 36.05 5.49
C LEU A 63 7.70 34.95 6.43
N ARG A 64 6.86 35.25 7.42
CA ARG A 64 6.24 34.21 8.26
C ARG A 64 5.36 33.27 7.47
N ALA A 65 4.60 33.77 6.49
CA ALA A 65 3.79 32.92 5.62
C ALA A 65 4.67 32.00 4.75
N LEU A 66 5.81 32.49 4.25
CA LEU A 66 6.80 31.70 3.50
C LEU A 66 7.50 30.67 4.39
N GLU A 67 7.90 31.03 5.61
CA GLU A 67 8.45 30.10 6.61
C GLU A 67 7.42 29.01 6.94
N GLN A 68 6.16 29.39 7.11
CA GLN A 68 5.09 28.45 7.39
C GLN A 68 4.81 27.53 6.20
N GLN A 69 4.84 28.04 4.96
CA GLN A 69 4.75 27.23 3.75
C GLN A 69 5.93 26.27 3.58
N LEU A 70 7.15 26.70 3.88
CA LEU A 70 8.32 25.83 3.85
C LEU A 70 8.23 24.73 4.92
N THR A 71 7.71 25.06 6.10
CA THR A 71 7.50 24.09 7.18
C THR A 71 6.40 23.10 6.83
N ASP A 72 5.31 23.57 6.21
CA ASP A 72 4.20 22.75 5.77
C ASP A 72 4.62 21.81 4.62
N LEU A 73 5.36 22.33 3.63
CA LEU A 73 5.92 21.51 2.55
C LEU A 73 6.91 20.47 3.06
N LYS A 74 7.74 20.81 4.05
CA LYS A 74 8.67 19.87 4.67
C LYS A 74 7.92 18.77 5.42
N THR A 75 6.84 19.13 6.11
CA THR A 75 5.95 18.17 6.80
C THR A 75 5.26 17.25 5.79
N GLN A 76 4.68 17.82 4.72
CA GLN A 76 4.05 17.05 3.65
C GLN A 76 5.03 16.11 2.95
N LEU A 77 6.28 16.53 2.74
CA LEU A 77 7.31 15.68 2.16
C LEU A 77 7.64 14.51 3.09
N ALA A 78 7.82 14.77 4.40
CA ALA A 78 8.08 13.73 5.38
C ALA A 78 6.93 12.71 5.49
N ASP A 79 5.68 13.19 5.44
CA ASP A 79 4.50 12.32 5.47
C ASP A 79 4.39 11.48 4.20
N LYS A 80 4.62 12.08 3.03
CA LYS A 80 4.68 11.39 1.73
C LYS A 80 5.78 10.34 1.68
N ASP A 81 6.97 10.66 2.19
CA ASP A 81 8.09 9.73 2.23
C ASP A 81 7.77 8.55 3.16
N LYS A 82 7.17 8.82 4.33
CA LYS A 82 6.73 7.77 5.26
C LYS A 82 5.67 6.86 4.65
N GLU A 83 4.69 7.43 3.94
CA GLU A 83 3.65 6.67 3.23
C GLU A 83 4.27 5.82 2.11
N THR A 84 5.18 6.39 1.33
CA THR A 84 5.88 5.69 0.24
C THR A 84 6.72 4.54 0.76
N ILE A 85 7.46 4.74 1.86
CA ILE A 85 8.25 3.68 2.49
C ILE A 85 7.34 2.56 3.01
N THR A 86 6.21 2.92 3.64
CA THR A 86 5.24 1.95 4.14
C THR A 86 4.60 1.15 3.01
N ALA A 87 4.25 1.81 1.90
CA ALA A 87 3.70 1.16 0.71
C ALA A 87 4.71 0.22 0.04
N LYS A 88 5.97 0.67 -0.14
CA LYS A 88 7.04 -0.16 -0.69
C LYS A 88 7.32 -1.38 0.19
N ARG A 89 7.37 -1.20 1.51
CA ARG A 89 7.52 -2.27 2.50
C ARG A 89 6.41 -3.30 2.38
N SER A 90 5.15 -2.84 2.37
CA SER A 90 3.98 -3.70 2.24
C SER A 90 4.00 -4.48 0.92
N SER A 91 4.38 -3.83 -0.17
CA SER A 91 4.54 -4.48 -1.49
C SER A 91 5.63 -5.55 -1.47
N ALA A 92 6.79 -5.28 -0.88
CA ALA A 92 7.89 -6.24 -0.80
C ALA A 92 7.50 -7.48 0.01
N VAL A 93 6.85 -7.28 1.16
CA VAL A 93 6.33 -8.39 2.00
C VAL A 93 5.28 -9.20 1.23
N SER A 94 4.37 -8.54 0.51
CA SER A 94 3.36 -9.22 -0.31
C SER A 94 3.99 -10.12 -1.37
N GLN A 95 5.04 -9.64 -2.05
CA GLN A 95 5.74 -10.41 -3.09
C GLN A 95 6.42 -11.65 -2.51
N VAL A 96 7.09 -11.51 -1.36
CA VAL A 96 7.77 -12.64 -0.72
C VAL A 96 6.76 -13.67 -0.17
N ILE A 97 5.62 -13.22 0.35
CA ILE A 97 4.53 -14.11 0.78
C ILE A 97 3.86 -14.81 -0.41
N ALA A 98 3.67 -14.14 -1.55
CA ALA A 98 3.13 -14.77 -2.75
C ALA A 98 4.01 -15.96 -3.20
N ASN A 99 5.33 -15.86 -3.02
CA ASN A 99 6.28 -16.92 -3.35
C ASN A 99 6.28 -18.08 -2.34
N SER A 100 5.84 -17.86 -1.09
CA SER A 100 5.90 -18.87 -0.02
C SER A 100 4.75 -19.90 -0.01
N LYS A 101 3.77 -19.77 -0.92
CA LYS A 101 2.59 -20.67 -1.03
C LYS A 101 1.80 -20.82 0.28
N ALA A 102 1.69 -19.75 1.06
CA ALA A 102 0.88 -19.74 2.29
C ALA A 102 -0.62 -19.90 2.00
N LEU A 103 -1.35 -20.51 2.93
CA LEU A 103 -2.80 -20.78 2.83
C LEU A 103 -3.64 -19.48 2.81
N SER A 104 -3.20 -18.45 3.55
CA SER A 104 -3.86 -17.14 3.62
C SER A 104 -2.83 -15.99 3.53
N PRO A 105 -2.40 -15.61 2.31
CA PRO A 105 -1.32 -14.64 2.13
C PRO A 105 -1.65 -13.25 2.66
N ALA A 106 -2.92 -12.81 2.54
CA ALA A 106 -3.35 -11.50 3.03
C ALA A 106 -3.36 -11.40 4.57
N THR A 107 -3.72 -12.48 5.26
CA THR A 107 -3.71 -12.52 6.73
C THR A 107 -2.28 -12.63 7.24
N LEU A 108 -1.46 -13.50 6.63
CA LEU A 108 -0.04 -13.63 6.94
C LEU A 108 0.69 -12.30 6.77
N GLN A 109 0.40 -11.55 5.70
CA GLN A 109 0.99 -10.24 5.47
C GLN A 109 0.69 -9.28 6.62
N LYS A 110 -0.56 -9.24 7.08
CA LYS A 110 -0.97 -8.34 8.17
C LYS A 110 -0.28 -8.70 9.47
N VAL A 111 -0.26 -9.99 9.83
CA VAL A 111 0.37 -10.44 11.08
C VAL A 111 1.89 -10.24 11.02
N PHE A 112 2.52 -10.61 9.91
CA PHE A 112 3.96 -10.42 9.73
C PHE A 112 4.37 -8.95 9.78
N LEU A 113 3.60 -8.05 9.15
CA LEU A 113 3.81 -6.61 9.25
C LEU A 113 3.55 -6.10 10.67
N LEU A 114 2.55 -6.60 11.38
CA LEU A 114 2.27 -6.16 12.75
C LEU A 114 3.43 -6.51 13.70
N ASP A 115 4.03 -7.69 13.53
CA ASP A 115 5.12 -8.16 14.38
C ASP A 115 6.50 -7.59 13.98
N ASN A 116 6.71 -7.29 12.70
CA ASN A 116 8.03 -6.93 12.16
C ASN A 116 8.09 -5.55 11.50
N ALA A 117 7.01 -4.74 11.50
CA ALA A 117 6.97 -3.46 10.80
C ALA A 117 8.17 -2.57 11.15
N GLU A 118 8.50 -2.44 12.44
CA GLU A 118 9.57 -1.56 12.92
C GLU A 118 10.97 -2.14 12.68
N ARG A 119 11.05 -3.44 12.39
CA ARG A 119 12.30 -4.20 12.20
C ARG A 119 12.69 -4.33 10.73
N ILE A 120 11.78 -4.00 9.82
CA ILE A 120 12.03 -4.10 8.37
C ILE A 120 12.75 -2.84 7.88
N ILE A 121 13.97 -3.03 7.40
CA ILE A 121 14.87 -1.96 6.92
C ILE A 121 15.18 -2.22 5.44
N GLU A 122 15.18 -1.16 4.64
CA GLU A 122 15.63 -1.21 3.24
C GLU A 122 17.11 -0.83 3.17
N GLU A 123 17.96 -1.74 2.69
CA GLU A 123 19.39 -1.49 2.48
C GLU A 123 19.76 -1.90 1.05
N ASN A 124 20.33 -0.96 0.28
CA ASN A 124 20.74 -1.18 -1.12
C ASN A 124 19.64 -1.78 -2.03
N GLY A 125 18.38 -1.38 -1.83
CA GLY A 125 17.22 -1.86 -2.60
C GLY A 125 16.78 -3.29 -2.25
N LYS A 126 17.31 -3.86 -1.17
CA LYS A 126 16.86 -5.15 -0.60
C LYS A 126 16.25 -4.90 0.78
N TRP A 127 15.22 -5.68 1.10
CA TRP A 127 14.53 -5.60 2.38
C TRP A 127 15.08 -6.64 3.35
N PHE A 128 15.45 -6.18 4.54
CA PHE A 128 16.00 -6.98 5.61
C PHE A 128 15.15 -6.84 6.86
N VAL A 129 15.14 -7.87 7.70
CA VAL A 129 14.48 -7.86 9.01
C VAL A 129 15.57 -7.94 10.08
N ASN A 130 15.63 -6.93 10.93
CA ASN A 130 16.53 -6.90 12.08
C ASN A 130 15.86 -7.55 13.29
N GLN A 131 16.32 -8.73 13.67
CA GLN A 131 15.85 -9.48 14.85
C GLN A 131 16.80 -9.28 16.05
N GLY A 132 17.32 -8.07 16.23
CA GLY A 132 18.21 -7.69 17.34
C GLY A 132 19.68 -7.95 17.00
N ASP A 133 20.14 -9.19 17.19
CA ASP A 133 21.53 -9.58 16.93
C ASP A 133 21.75 -10.19 15.54
N THR A 134 20.67 -10.45 14.80
CA THR A 134 20.71 -11.04 13.46
C THR A 134 19.93 -10.22 12.46
N VAL A 135 20.57 -9.92 11.32
CA VAL A 135 19.94 -9.32 10.15
C VAL A 135 19.71 -10.43 9.15
N SER A 136 18.44 -10.72 8.86
CA SER A 136 18.06 -11.73 7.89
C SER A 136 17.38 -11.08 6.69
N THR A 137 17.44 -11.72 5.53
CA THR A 137 16.65 -11.29 4.38
C THR A 137 15.16 -11.44 4.67
N LEU A 138 14.31 -10.68 3.97
CA LEU A 138 12.85 -10.80 4.13
C LEU A 138 12.35 -12.24 3.90
N GLU A 139 12.98 -12.98 2.98
CA GLU A 139 12.66 -14.37 2.65
C GLU A 139 13.02 -15.33 3.79
N GLU A 140 14.22 -15.19 4.35
CA GLU A 140 14.66 -16.00 5.50
C GLU A 140 13.83 -15.70 6.74
N ALA A 141 13.54 -14.42 7.01
CA ALA A 141 12.69 -14.01 8.11
C ALA A 141 11.26 -14.55 7.97
N LEU A 142 10.71 -14.54 6.75
CA LEU A 142 9.40 -15.13 6.50
C LEU A 142 9.43 -16.66 6.67
N THR A 143 10.48 -17.33 6.20
CA THR A 143 10.61 -18.80 6.33
C THR A 143 10.77 -19.22 7.79
N SER A 144 11.55 -18.46 8.56
CA SER A 144 11.69 -18.62 10.01
C SER A 144 10.35 -18.38 10.71
N TYR A 145 9.63 -17.33 10.33
CA TYR A 145 8.29 -17.06 10.84
C TYR A 145 7.31 -18.18 10.53
N LEU A 146 7.26 -18.68 9.29
CA LEU A 146 6.40 -19.80 8.88
C LEU A 146 6.73 -21.12 9.60
N SER A 147 7.97 -21.27 10.09
CA SER A 147 8.41 -22.41 10.88
C SER A 147 8.07 -22.28 12.38
N SER A 148 7.69 -21.08 12.83
CA SER A 148 7.31 -20.78 14.21
C SER A 148 5.93 -21.38 14.56
N GLU A 149 5.59 -21.35 15.85
CA GLU A 149 4.28 -21.83 16.32
C GLU A 149 3.12 -21.05 15.69
N ASP A 150 3.27 -19.74 15.54
CA ASP A 150 2.27 -18.85 14.93
C ASP A 150 2.22 -19.00 13.40
N GLY A 151 3.38 -19.24 12.77
CA GLY A 151 3.48 -19.36 11.32
C GLY A 151 2.94 -20.66 10.75
N LYS A 152 2.94 -21.75 11.53
CA LYS A 152 2.42 -23.07 11.12
C LYS A 152 0.96 -23.05 10.71
N ALA A 153 0.16 -22.13 11.27
CA ALA A 153 -1.24 -21.96 10.88
C ALA A 153 -1.41 -21.49 9.42
N PHE A 154 -0.37 -20.91 8.84
CA PHE A 154 -0.37 -20.36 7.48
C PHE A 154 0.30 -21.30 6.46
N VAL A 155 0.97 -22.35 6.91
CA VAL A 155 1.57 -23.37 6.05
C VAL A 155 0.51 -24.44 5.75
N PRO A 156 0.32 -24.87 4.49
CA PRO A 156 -0.54 -26.00 4.20
C PRO A 156 -0.07 -27.21 5.02
N ALA A 157 -1.01 -28.02 5.54
CA ALA A 157 -0.66 -29.23 6.28
C ALA A 157 0.32 -30.06 5.44
N SER A 158 1.59 -30.09 5.86
CA SER A 158 2.54 -31.03 5.28
C SER A 158 1.97 -32.41 5.60
N GLY A 159 1.90 -33.28 4.61
CA GLY A 159 1.28 -34.60 4.74
C GLY A 159 1.98 -35.43 5.81
N VAL A 160 1.66 -35.19 7.09
CA VAL A 160 1.98 -36.07 8.19
C VAL A 160 0.91 -37.16 8.12
N ARG A 161 1.21 -38.20 7.35
CA ARG A 161 0.79 -39.56 7.71
C ARG A 161 1.42 -39.86 9.07
N GLY A 162 0.81 -39.36 10.14
CA GLY A 162 0.95 -39.99 11.44
C GLY A 162 0.33 -41.37 11.30
N SER A 163 0.99 -42.40 11.80
CA SER A 163 0.57 -43.80 11.68
C SER A 163 -0.86 -44.10 12.18
N ASP A 164 -1.55 -43.13 12.78
CA ASP A 164 -2.93 -43.26 13.27
C ASP A 164 -3.91 -42.20 12.72
N ALA A 165 -3.50 -41.34 11.78
CA ALA A 165 -4.42 -40.39 11.14
C ALA A 165 -5.11 -41.07 9.96
N GLN A 166 -6.32 -41.61 10.20
CA GLN A 166 -7.18 -42.03 9.11
C GLN A 166 -7.54 -40.80 8.26
N GLU A 167 -7.12 -40.83 6.99
CA GLU A 167 -7.71 -40.00 5.94
C GLU A 167 -9.23 -40.14 6.05
N THR A 168 -9.95 -39.04 6.26
CA THR A 168 -11.40 -39.00 6.07
C THR A 168 -11.65 -39.23 4.59
N LYS A 169 -11.70 -40.52 4.21
CA LYS A 169 -12.17 -40.96 2.92
C LYS A 169 -13.60 -40.46 2.84
N VAL A 170 -13.84 -39.45 2.01
CA VAL A 170 -15.19 -39.04 1.64
C VAL A 170 -15.81 -40.25 0.96
N THR A 171 -16.48 -41.06 1.77
CA THR A 171 -17.16 -42.24 1.29
C THR A 171 -18.40 -41.70 0.61
N PRO A 172 -18.67 -42.03 -0.67
CA PRO A 172 -19.92 -41.63 -1.30
C PRO A 172 -21.05 -42.12 -0.41
N VAL A 173 -21.92 -41.20 0.02
CA VAL A 173 -23.10 -41.54 0.81
C VAL A 173 -23.94 -42.51 -0.02
N ASP A 174 -24.00 -43.77 0.41
CA ASP A 174 -24.85 -44.78 -0.21
C ASP A 174 -26.30 -44.39 0.09
N PRO A 175 -27.14 -44.12 -0.93
CA PRO A 175 -28.50 -43.60 -0.74
C PRO A 175 -29.44 -44.57 0.00
N ASN A 176 -29.01 -45.80 0.28
CA ASN A 176 -29.80 -46.78 1.03
C ASN A 176 -29.32 -47.03 2.47
N GLN A 177 -28.30 -46.29 2.95
CA GLN A 177 -27.85 -46.46 4.32
C GLN A 177 -28.82 -45.75 5.28
N LYS A 178 -29.50 -46.53 6.14
CA LYS A 178 -30.36 -45.98 7.20
C LYS A 178 -29.54 -45.01 8.07
N LEU A 179 -29.89 -43.73 7.99
CA LEU A 179 -29.35 -42.65 8.81
C LEU A 179 -29.33 -43.08 10.28
N LYS A 180 -28.17 -42.99 10.92
CA LYS A 180 -28.08 -43.23 12.37
C LYS A 180 -28.72 -42.04 13.08
N ALA A 181 -29.31 -42.27 14.25
CA ALA A 181 -30.03 -41.27 15.03
C ALA A 181 -29.23 -39.97 15.30
N ALA A 182 -27.90 -40.04 15.24
CA ALA A 182 -27.02 -38.88 15.35
C ALA A 182 -27.14 -37.91 14.17
N ASP A 183 -27.33 -38.40 12.94
CA ASP A 183 -27.45 -37.56 11.74
C ASP A 183 -28.81 -36.87 11.66
N ALA A 184 -29.87 -37.54 12.13
CA ALA A 184 -31.21 -36.96 12.23
C ALA A 184 -31.28 -35.81 13.26
N LEU A 185 -30.45 -35.85 14.31
CA LEU A 185 -30.35 -34.76 15.27
C LEU A 185 -29.67 -33.54 14.64
N PHE A 186 -28.60 -33.73 13.87
CA PHE A 186 -27.90 -32.62 13.21
C PHE A 186 -28.76 -31.88 12.18
N GLU A 187 -29.59 -32.57 11.41
CA GLU A 187 -30.54 -31.91 10.51
C GLU A 187 -31.61 -31.10 11.26
N SER A 188 -32.07 -31.58 12.42
CA SER A 188 -33.11 -30.89 13.21
C SER A 188 -32.68 -29.55 13.80
N PHE A 189 -31.36 -29.28 13.88
CA PHE A 189 -30.80 -28.01 14.34
C PHE A 189 -30.36 -27.09 13.20
N SER A 190 -30.54 -27.50 11.94
CA SER A 190 -30.11 -26.74 10.75
C SER A 190 -31.17 -25.81 10.16
N VAL A 191 -32.18 -25.41 10.96
CA VAL A 191 -33.15 -24.35 10.62
C VAL A 191 -32.87 -23.09 11.43
#